data_AF-A0A953X6S0-F1
#
_entry.id   AF-A0A953X6S0-F1
#
_cell.length_a   1.000
_cell.length_b   1.000
_cell.length_c   1.000
_cell.angle_alpha   90.00
_cell.angle_beta   90.00
_cell.angle_gamma   90.00
#
_symmetry.space_group_name_H-M   'P 1'
#
loop_
_entity.id
_entity.type
_entity.pdbx_description
1 polymer ?
#
loop_
_entity_poly.entity_id
_entity_poly.type
_entity_poly.pdbx_seq_one_letter_code
_entity_poly.pdbx_strand_id
1 'polypeptide(L)' 'MTKKSITLADDWTFRTPLRTIHFPKGKHSVDEEVHQAAVDAGVTEKKDDGDRDSETGAAHAAGDAEGGQ' A
#
# COMPACT_ATOMS: atom_id res chain seq x y z
N MET A 1 13.17 -13.74 -14.86
CA MET A 1 12.46 -12.89 -13.87
C MET A 1 11.28 -12.25 -14.60
N THR A 2 10.08 -12.78 -14.40
CA THR A 2 8.84 -12.25 -14.98
C THR A 2 8.43 -11.00 -14.21
N LYS A 3 8.55 -9.82 -14.84
CA LYS A 3 8.10 -8.55 -14.26
C LYS A 3 6.59 -8.46 -14.41
N LYS A 4 5.88 -8.14 -13.33
CA LYS A 4 4.43 -7.88 -13.32
C LYS A 4 4.17 -6.38 -13.26
N SER A 5 3.11 -5.92 -13.92
CA SER A 5 2.69 -4.52 -13.85
C SER A 5 1.64 -4.34 -12.75
N ILE A 6 1.86 -3.37 -11.87
CA ILE A 6 0.86 -2.89 -10.90
C ILE A 6 0.49 -1.44 -11.23
N THR A 7 -0.75 -1.07 -10.98
CA THR A 7 -1.20 0.33 -11.01
C THR A 7 -1.59 0.71 -9.59
N LEU A 8 -0.97 1.77 -9.06
CA LEU A 8 -1.22 2.28 -7.72
C LEU A 8 -2.07 3.55 -7.82
N ALA A 9 -3.15 3.62 -7.04
CA ALA A 9 -4.01 4.81 -6.96
C ALA A 9 -3.28 5.98 -6.26
N ASP A 10 -2.50 5.65 -5.24
CA ASP A 10 -1.74 6.57 -4.38
C ASP A 10 -0.29 6.11 -4.22
N ASP A 11 0.56 6.99 -3.69
CA ASP A 11 1.95 6.67 -3.37
C ASP A 11 2.02 5.54 -2.33
N TRP A 12 2.80 4.49 -2.64
CA TRP A 12 2.92 3.31 -1.78
C TRP A 12 4.39 2.99 -1.49
N THR A 13 4.67 2.64 -0.24
CA THR A 13 6.01 2.23 0.17
C THR A 13 6.04 0.74 0.45
N PHE A 14 6.76 -0.01 -0.39
CA PHE A 14 7.05 -1.41 -0.12
C PHE A 14 8.20 -1.52 0.89
N ARG A 15 7.90 -2.04 2.09
CA ARG A 15 8.89 -2.22 3.17
C ARG A 15 9.11 -3.70 3.42
N THR A 16 10.37 -4.12 3.38
CA THR A 16 10.83 -5.42 3.86
C THR A 16 11.96 -5.22 4.87
N PRO A 17 12.31 -6.24 5.67
CA PRO A 17 13.45 -6.17 6.59
C PRO A 17 14.79 -5.84 5.91
N LEU A 18 14.89 -6.08 4.60
CA LEU A 18 16.12 -5.88 3.82
C LEU A 18 16.14 -4.57 3.03
N ARG A 19 14.98 -4.03 2.67
CA ARG A 19 14.88 -2.84 1.80
C ARG A 19 13.56 -2.11 1.96
N THR A 20 13.59 -0.81 1.72
CA THR A 20 12.40 0.04 1.58
C THR A 20 12.41 0.67 0.20
N ILE A 21 11.33 0.49 -0.57
CA ILE A 21 11.19 1.02 -1.92
C ILE A 21 9.93 1.90 -1.98
N HIS A 22 10.10 3.14 -2.41
CA HIS A 22 8.99 4.06 -2.62
C HIS A 22 8.48 3.96 -4.07
N PHE A 23 7.20 3.67 -4.24
CA PHE A 23 6.51 3.63 -5.53
C PHE A 23 5.53 4.79 -5.60
N PRO A 24 5.74 5.77 -6.48
CA PRO A 24 4.77 6.85 -6.64
C PRO A 24 3.47 6.33 -7.25
N LYS A 25 2.38 7.09 -7.20
CA LYS A 25 1.14 6.70 -7.89
C LYS A 25 1.36 6.46 -9.39
N GLY A 26 0.57 5.56 -9.98
CA GLY A 26 0.62 5.20 -11.39
C GLY A 26 1.12 3.78 -11.67
N LYS A 27 1.54 3.53 -12.92
CA LYS A 27 1.87 2.19 -13.41
C LYS A 27 3.35 1.85 -13.22
N HIS A 28 3.64 0.77 -12.51
CA HIS A 28 4.99 0.30 -12.22
C HIS A 28 5.19 -1.14 -12.66
N SER A 29 6.40 -1.45 -13.12
CA SER A 29 6.82 -2.84 -13.38
C SER A 29 7.64 -3.33 -12.20
N VAL A 30 7.10 -4.30 -11.48
CA VAL A 30 7.65 -4.83 -10.24
C VAL A 30 7.85 -6.34 -10.31
N ASP A 31 8.62 -6.88 -9.37
CA ASP A 31 8.76 -8.33 -9.21
C ASP A 31 7.49 -8.95 -8.61
N GLU A 32 7.36 -10.27 -8.72
CA GLU A 32 6.20 -10.99 -8.20
C GLU A 32 5.98 -10.79 -6.69
N GLU A 33 7.05 -10.71 -5.90
CA GLU A 33 6.99 -10.42 -4.46
C GLU A 33 6.28 -9.08 -4.18
N VAL A 34 6.70 -8.03 -4.88
CA VAL A 34 6.14 -6.68 -4.71
C VAL A 34 4.70 -6.64 -5.21
N HIS A 35 4.39 -7.34 -6.31
CA HIS A 35 3.03 -7.47 -6.82
C HIS A 35 2.11 -8.15 -5.79
N GLN A 36 2.53 -9.27 -5.20
CA GLN A 36 1.75 -9.96 -4.17
C GLN A 36 1.52 -9.06 -2.96
N ALA A 37 2.55 -8.37 -2.47
CA ALA A 37 2.43 -7.45 -1.36
C ALA A 37 1.53 -6.24 -1.66
N ALA A 38 1.57 -5.71 -2.89
CA ALA A 38 0.69 -4.61 -3.30
C ALA A 38 -0.78 -5.05 -3.36
N VAL A 39 -1.01 -6.30 -3.80
CA VAL A 39 -2.35 -6.90 -3.84
C VAL A 39 -2.88 -7.22 -2.45
N ASP A 40 -2.04 -7.76 -1.57
CA ASP A 40 -2.35 -8.07 -0.17
C ASP A 40 -2.64 -6.79 0.64
N ALA A 41 -1.84 -5.75 0.43
CA ALA A 41 -2.05 -4.44 1.04
C ALA A 41 -3.24 -3.65 0.45
N GLY A 42 -3.90 -4.17 -0.59
CA GLY A 42 -5.05 -3.51 -1.22
C GLY A 42 -4.74 -2.20 -1.95
N VAL A 43 -3.46 -1.92 -2.24
CA VAL A 43 -3.03 -0.63 -2.84
C VAL A 43 -3.05 -0.62 -4.37
N THR A 44 -3.17 -1.79 -4.99
CA THR A 44 -3.36 -1.89 -6.43
C THR A 44 -4.77 -1.47 -6.80
N GLU A 45 -4.93 -0.65 -7.85
CA GLU A 45 -6.22 -0.45 -8.54
C GLU A 45 -6.63 -1.76 -9.21
N LYS A 46 -7.16 -2.69 -8.41
CA LYS A 46 -7.90 -3.83 -8.91
C LYS A 46 -9.31 -3.32 -9.14
N LYS A 47 -9.73 -3.23 -10.41
CA LYS A 47 -11.15 -3.12 -10.71
C LYS A 47 -11.83 -4.28 -10.00
N ASP A 48 -12.63 -3.89 -9.02
CA ASP A 48 -13.41 -4.72 -8.11
C ASP A 48 -14.14 -5.84 -8.87
N ASP A 49 -13.97 -7.05 -8.37
CA ASP A 49 -15.02 -8.06 -8.41
C ASP A 49 -14.91 -8.80 -7.07
N GLY A 50 -15.41 -8.15 -6.01
CA GLY A 50 -15.73 -8.81 -4.75
C GLY A 50 -14.88 -8.41 -3.54
N ASP A 51 -15.45 -7.51 -2.75
CA ASP A 51 -15.62 -7.64 -1.28
C ASP A 51 -14.36 -7.94 -0.46
N ARG A 52 -13.79 -6.90 0.16
CA ARG A 52 -13.68 -6.80 1.64
C ARG A 52 -12.92 -5.55 2.06
N ASP A 53 -13.68 -4.64 2.64
CA ASP A 53 -13.40 -4.02 3.94
C ASP A 53 -12.03 -4.35 4.54
N SER A 54 -11.09 -3.43 4.41
CA SER A 54 -9.95 -3.31 5.33
C SER A 54 -9.59 -1.84 5.42
N GLU A 55 -10.48 -1.12 6.11
CA GLU A 55 -10.08 0.03 6.89
C GLU A 55 -9.01 -0.46 7.89
N THR A 56 -7.74 -0.29 7.59
CA THR A 56 -6.67 -0.48 8.58
C THR A 56 -5.59 0.58 8.37
N GLY A 57 -5.75 1.68 9.12
CA GLY A 57 -4.62 2.29 9.80
C GLY A 57 -3.87 3.40 9.06
N ALA A 58 -4.56 4.33 8.41
CA ALA A 58 -3.97 5.65 8.18
C ALA A 58 -4.01 6.48 9.46
N ALA A 59 -2.86 7.10 9.78
CA ALA A 59 -2.63 8.16 10.75
C ALA A 59 -2.19 7.77 12.18
N HIS A 60 -0.90 7.47 12.33
CA HIS A 60 -0.14 8.08 13.43
C HIS A 60 -0.01 9.59 13.14
N ALA A 61 -1.11 10.32 13.34
CA ALA A 61 -1.07 11.78 13.42
C ALA A 61 -0.72 12.15 14.87
N ALA A 62 0.41 12.85 14.99
CA ALA A 62 0.83 13.52 16.20
C ALA A 62 -0.12 14.68 16.56
N GLY A 63 -0.30 14.94 17.86
CA GLY A 63 -0.62 16.28 18.39
C GLY A 63 -1.91 16.41 19.23
N ASP A 64 -1.73 17.05 20.40
CA ASP A 64 -2.69 17.85 21.17
C ASP A 64 -3.68 17.24 22.19
N ALA A 65 -3.24 17.29 23.47
CA ALA A 65 -3.78 18.08 24.60
C ALA A 65 -5.14 17.77 25.30
N GLU A 66 -5.03 17.79 26.64
CA GLU A 66 -5.98 18.21 27.70
C GLU A 66 -7.30 17.44 28.02
N GLY A 67 -7.39 16.97 29.28
CA GLY A 67 -8.46 17.39 30.18
C GLY A 67 -9.64 16.44 30.48
N GLY A 68 -9.71 15.95 31.72
CA GLY A 68 -10.94 15.97 32.53
C GLY A 68 -11.88 14.76 32.51
N GLN A 69 -11.89 14.03 33.64
CA GLN A 69 -13.11 13.70 34.41
C GLN A 69 -12.75 13.35 35.84
#